data_AF-M5DUU2-F1
#
_entry.id   AF-M5DUU2-F1
#
_cell.length_a   1.000
_cell.length_b   1.000
_cell.length_c   1.000
_cell.angle_alpha   90.00
_cell.angle_beta   90.00
_cell.angle_gamma   90.00
#
_symmetry.space_group_name_H-M   'P 1'
#
loop_
_entity.id
_entity.type
_entity.pdbx_description
1 polymer ?
#
loop_
_entity_poly.entity_id
_entity_poly.type
_entity_poly.pdbx_seq_one_letter_code
_entity_poly.pdbx_strand_id
1 'polypeptide(L)'
;MLLSALSNYLQHQHASTAANADTDAVKVDAVASTDTKATEDNASPAAYVPSNRAVLVSAVASEFNIQALPVNEVGGFQARLQQYGLLSDQALNALALVNTAREGLAEDDTIDALGIIDQAKTKFDELGASYSQRKQVSQLHTLFSNLASARPVAKMVS
;
A
#
# COMPACT_ATOMS: atom_id res chain seq x y z
N MET A 1 -6.26 23.60 -4.57
CA MET A 1 -7.40 22.92 -3.91
C MET A 1 -6.99 21.66 -3.13
N LEU A 2 -5.86 21.02 -3.44
CA LEU A 2 -5.29 19.90 -2.66
C LEU A 2 -5.02 20.20 -1.17
N LEU A 3 -4.65 21.44 -0.81
CA LEU A 3 -4.44 21.85 0.58
C LEU A 3 -5.74 21.83 1.39
N SER A 4 -6.82 22.38 0.82
CA SER A 4 -8.14 22.41 1.44
C SER A 4 -8.67 21.00 1.68
N ALA A 5 -8.42 20.08 0.74
CA ALA A 5 -8.84 18.69 0.86
C ALA A 5 -8.04 17.92 1.93
N LEU A 6 -6.73 18.16 2.03
CA LEU A 6 -5.90 17.58 3.09
C LEU A 6 -6.28 18.12 4.48
N SER A 7 -6.51 19.42 4.60
CA SER A 7 -7.00 20.04 5.84
C SER A 7 -8.36 19.47 6.23
N ASN A 8 -9.27 19.29 5.26
CA ASN A 8 -10.59 18.72 5.49
C ASN A 8 -10.49 17.25 5.95
N TYR A 9 -9.60 16.47 5.34
CA TYR A 9 -9.35 15.09 5.73
C TYR A 9 -8.76 14.97 7.13
N LEU A 10 -7.75 15.78 7.48
CA LEU A 10 -7.16 15.81 8.82
C LEU A 10 -8.20 16.19 9.88
N GLN A 11 -9.08 17.15 9.57
CA GLN A 11 -10.12 17.60 10.49
C GLN A 11 -11.22 16.53 10.72
N HIS A 12 -11.52 15.71 9.70
CA HIS A 12 -12.50 14.63 9.81
C HIS A 12 -11.97 13.32 10.43
N GLN A 13 -10.64 13.16 10.60
CA GLN A 13 -10.08 11.97 11.27
C GLN A 13 -10.33 11.92 12.78
N HIS A 14 -10.49 13.06 13.45
CA HIS A 14 -10.64 13.13 14.90
C HIS A 14 -12.02 12.73 15.42
N ALA A 15 -13.04 12.66 14.56
CA ALA A 15 -14.41 12.34 14.98
C ALA A 15 -14.68 10.82 15.05
N SER A 16 -13.88 9.99 14.38
CA SER A 16 -14.20 8.57 14.20
C SER A 16 -13.44 7.60 15.13
N THR A 17 -12.55 8.08 15.98
CA THR A 17 -11.68 7.25 16.85
C THR A 17 -12.12 7.17 18.32
N ALA A 18 -13.28 7.74 18.68
CA ALA A 18 -13.74 7.78 20.07
C ALA A 18 -14.77 6.70 20.46
N ALA A 19 -15.12 5.78 19.56
CA ALA A 19 -16.01 4.66 19.88
C ALA A 19 -15.32 3.33 19.57
N ASN A 20 -15.21 2.48 20.60
CA ASN A 20 -14.70 1.11 20.58
C ASN A 20 -13.19 0.97 20.87
N ALA A 21 -12.82 1.22 22.12
CA ALA A 21 -11.60 0.69 22.74
C ALA A 21 -11.99 -0.19 23.94
N ASP A 22 -12.28 -1.46 23.67
CA ASP A 22 -12.21 -2.64 24.54
C ASP A 22 -12.72 -3.81 23.65
N THR A 23 -12.15 -5.00 23.51
CA THR A 23 -11.37 -5.85 24.42
C THR A 23 -10.70 -6.92 23.53
N ASP A 24 -9.69 -7.57 24.09
CA ASP A 24 -9.30 -8.97 23.89
C ASP A 24 -8.11 -9.32 22.98
N ALA A 25 -7.14 -9.95 23.64
CA ALA A 25 -5.83 -10.32 23.17
C ALA A 25 -5.83 -11.81 22.83
N VAL A 26 -5.57 -12.16 21.57
CA VAL A 26 -5.33 -13.56 21.18
C VAL A 26 -3.85 -13.80 20.93
N LYS A 27 -3.26 -14.34 21.99
CA LYS A 27 -2.09 -15.24 22.12
C LYS A 27 -1.57 -15.84 20.79
N VAL A 28 -0.32 -15.52 20.45
CA VAL A 28 0.44 -16.19 19.38
C VAL A 28 1.14 -17.41 19.98
N ASP A 29 0.75 -18.59 19.53
CA ASP A 29 1.34 -19.87 19.92
C ASP A 29 2.71 -20.05 19.24
N ALA A 30 3.70 -20.45 20.02
CA ALA A 30 5.08 -20.59 19.61
C ALA A 30 5.26 -21.89 18.80
N VAL A 31 5.59 -21.77 17.52
CA VAL A 31 6.05 -22.93 16.73
C VAL A 31 7.53 -23.14 17.02
N ALA A 32 7.82 -24.28 17.64
CA ALA A 32 9.13 -24.73 18.07
C ALA A 32 10.13 -24.82 16.91
N SER A 33 11.31 -24.24 17.12
CA SER A 33 12.50 -24.48 16.30
C SER A 33 13.01 -25.90 16.56
N THR A 34 12.81 -26.82 15.62
CA THR A 34 13.59 -28.07 15.57
C THR A 34 14.93 -27.78 14.92
N ASP A 35 15.94 -27.68 15.78
CA ASP A 35 17.36 -27.78 15.48
C ASP A 35 17.64 -29.00 14.57
N THR A 36 18.13 -28.75 13.36
CA THR A 36 18.67 -29.81 12.49
C THR A 36 20.03 -29.35 11.98
N LYS A 37 21.04 -29.60 12.82
CA LYS A 37 22.39 -30.09 12.50
C LYS A 37 22.91 -29.71 11.11
N ALA A 38 23.84 -28.74 11.09
CA ALA A 38 24.65 -28.39 9.94
C ALA A 38 25.33 -29.63 9.34
N THR A 39 24.90 -30.00 8.13
CA THR A 39 25.65 -30.85 7.23
C THR A 39 26.23 -29.93 6.17
N GLU A 40 27.54 -29.99 5.98
CA GLU A 40 28.26 -29.24 4.95
C GLU A 40 27.65 -29.54 3.58
N ASP A 41 26.86 -28.62 3.04
CA ASP A 41 26.26 -28.75 1.72
C ASP A 41 27.03 -27.86 0.74
N ASN A 42 27.66 -28.50 -0.25
CA ASN A 42 28.14 -27.84 -1.47
C ASN A 42 26.93 -27.45 -2.32
N ALA A 43 26.07 -26.58 -1.78
CA ALA A 43 24.84 -26.16 -2.41
C ALA A 43 25.13 -25.04 -3.42
N SER A 44 24.83 -25.29 -4.68
CA SER A 44 24.48 -24.20 -5.61
C SER A 44 23.49 -23.26 -4.91
N PRO A 45 23.59 -21.92 -5.08
CA PRO A 45 22.76 -20.99 -4.34
C PRO A 45 21.29 -21.40 -4.49
N ALA A 46 20.63 -21.60 -3.34
CA ALA A 46 19.22 -21.99 -3.31
C ALA A 46 18.43 -21.06 -4.24
N ALA A 47 17.64 -21.64 -5.14
CA ALA A 47 16.83 -20.86 -6.06
C ALA A 47 15.95 -19.88 -5.27
N TYR A 48 15.98 -18.61 -5.66
CA TYR A 48 15.18 -17.59 -5.01
C TYR A 48 13.69 -17.93 -5.13
N VAL A 49 13.01 -18.13 -4.00
CA VAL A 49 11.56 -18.35 -3.95
C VAL A 49 10.88 -17.07 -3.48
N PRO A 50 10.06 -16.41 -4.31
CA PRO A 50 9.31 -15.23 -3.91
C PRO A 50 8.33 -15.54 -2.77
N SER A 51 8.16 -14.58 -1.85
CA SER A 51 7.12 -14.69 -0.82
C SER A 51 5.72 -14.62 -1.45
N ASN A 52 4.73 -15.24 -0.81
CA ASN A 52 3.34 -15.20 -1.28
C ASN A 52 2.84 -13.75 -1.48
N ARG A 53 3.21 -12.85 -0.57
CA ARG A 53 2.91 -11.41 -0.70
C ARG A 53 3.56 -10.79 -1.93
N ALA A 54 4.81 -11.13 -2.24
CA ALA A 54 5.50 -10.62 -3.43
C ALA A 54 4.82 -11.10 -4.72
N VAL A 55 4.34 -12.34 -4.75
CA VAL A 55 3.55 -12.87 -5.88
C VAL A 55 2.25 -12.09 -6.05
N LEU A 56 1.51 -11.83 -4.96
CA LEU A 56 0.27 -11.06 -5.02
C LEU A 56 0.50 -9.60 -5.44
N VAL A 57 1.55 -8.95 -4.93
CA VAL A 57 1.96 -7.60 -5.35
C VAL A 57 2.30 -7.59 -6.84
N SER A 58 3.04 -8.58 -7.33
CA SER A 58 3.38 -8.69 -8.75
C SER A 58 2.15 -8.92 -9.63
N ALA A 59 1.16 -9.70 -9.16
CA ALA A 59 -0.10 -9.90 -9.87
C ALA A 59 -0.87 -8.57 -10.03
N VAL A 60 -0.98 -7.78 -8.96
CA VAL A 60 -1.62 -6.44 -9.04
C VAL A 60 -0.83 -5.49 -9.92
N ALA A 61 0.50 -5.47 -9.79
CA ALA A 61 1.37 -4.61 -10.58
C ALA A 61 1.36 -4.95 -12.08
N SER A 62 0.98 -6.18 -12.45
CA SER A 62 0.81 -6.60 -13.83
C SER A 62 -0.53 -6.13 -14.41
N GLU A 63 -1.54 -5.95 -13.57
CA GLU A 63 -2.89 -5.53 -13.95
C GLU A 63 -3.05 -4.00 -13.96
N PHE A 64 -2.44 -3.30 -13.01
CA PHE A 64 -2.63 -1.86 -12.83
C PHE A 64 -1.32 -1.08 -12.92
N ASN A 65 -1.29 -0.08 -13.81
CA ASN A 65 -0.21 0.89 -13.83
C ASN A 65 -0.47 2.03 -12.84
N ILE A 66 0.04 1.92 -11.62
CA ILE A 66 -0.24 2.90 -10.57
C ILE A 66 0.32 4.31 -10.81
N GLN A 67 1.25 4.48 -11.76
CA GLN A 67 1.81 5.79 -12.14
C GLN A 67 1.04 6.47 -13.28
N ALA A 68 0.19 5.72 -13.98
CA ALA A 68 -0.76 6.25 -14.96
C ALA A 68 -2.04 5.42 -14.88
N LEU A 69 -2.68 5.47 -13.70
CA LEU A 69 -3.86 4.67 -13.38
C LEU A 69 -5.09 5.38 -13.94
N PRO A 70 -5.87 4.77 -14.85
CA PRO A 70 -7.10 5.37 -15.34
C PRO A 70 -8.07 5.68 -14.20
N VAL A 71 -8.74 6.83 -14.26
CA VAL A 71 -9.64 7.29 -13.19
C VAL A 71 -10.79 6.30 -12.93
N ASN A 72 -11.30 5.68 -13.99
CA ASN A 72 -12.34 4.64 -13.93
C ASN A 72 -11.83 3.31 -13.32
N GLU A 73 -10.53 3.03 -13.36
CA GLU A 73 -9.93 1.80 -12.83
C GLU A 73 -9.53 1.90 -11.36
N VAL A 74 -9.52 3.10 -10.77
CA VAL A 74 -9.15 3.33 -9.35
C VAL A 74 -9.97 2.45 -8.40
N GLY A 75 -11.28 2.29 -8.66
CA GLY A 75 -12.15 1.43 -7.87
C GLY A 75 -11.78 -0.06 -7.98
N GLY A 76 -11.48 -0.52 -9.19
CA GLY A 76 -11.04 -1.89 -9.45
C GLY A 76 -9.69 -2.20 -8.79
N PHE A 77 -8.75 -1.26 -8.88
CA PHE A 77 -7.46 -1.33 -8.21
C PHE A 77 -7.60 -1.47 -6.68
N GLN A 78 -8.42 -0.62 -6.06
CA GLN A 78 -8.69 -0.69 -4.62
C GLN A 78 -9.31 -2.03 -4.23
N ALA A 79 -10.32 -2.49 -4.98
CA ALA A 79 -10.98 -3.77 -4.73
C ALA A 79 -9.98 -4.94 -4.84
N ARG A 80 -9.06 -4.91 -5.82
CA ARG A 80 -8.05 -5.95 -5.99
C ARG A 80 -7.06 -5.99 -4.82
N LEU A 81 -6.61 -4.83 -4.37
CA LEU A 81 -5.73 -4.74 -3.21
C LEU A 81 -6.40 -5.26 -1.93
N GLN A 82 -7.70 -5.00 -1.75
CA GLN A 82 -8.48 -5.53 -0.62
C GLN A 82 -8.66 -7.06 -0.74
N GLN A 83 -9.00 -7.55 -1.94
CA GLN A 83 -9.20 -8.97 -2.22
C GLN A 83 -7.95 -9.80 -1.87
N TYR A 84 -6.76 -9.26 -2.13
CA TYR A 84 -5.49 -9.91 -1.81
C TYR A 84 -4.98 -9.63 -0.40
N GLY A 85 -5.74 -8.91 0.44
CA GLY A 85 -5.33 -8.56 1.80
C GLY A 85 -4.06 -7.68 1.83
N LEU A 86 -3.78 -6.95 0.75
CA LEU A 86 -2.61 -6.07 0.65
C LEU A 86 -2.85 -4.71 1.33
N LEU A 87 -4.13 -4.34 1.51
CA LEU A 87 -4.54 -3.17 2.28
C LEU A 87 -4.95 -3.58 3.70
N SER A 88 -4.45 -2.84 4.68
CA SER A 88 -5.00 -2.85 6.04
C SER A 88 -6.16 -1.85 6.14
N ASP A 89 -7.07 -2.05 7.09
CA ASP A 89 -8.17 -1.11 7.36
C ASP A 89 -7.69 0.33 7.57
N GLN A 90 -6.51 0.47 8.18
CA GLN A 90 -5.86 1.75 8.40
C GLN A 90 -5.28 2.38 7.12
N ALA A 91 -4.91 1.57 6.13
CA ALA A 91 -4.42 2.03 4.83
C ALA A 91 -5.55 2.48 3.89
N LEU A 92 -6.79 2.03 4.12
CA LEU A 92 -7.98 2.48 3.37
C LEU A 92 -8.19 3.99 3.47
N ASN A 93 -7.90 4.57 4.65
CA ASN A 93 -8.00 6.01 4.87
C ASN A 93 -7.01 6.78 3.97
N ALA A 94 -5.80 6.28 3.76
CA ALA A 94 -4.82 6.93 2.89
C ALA A 94 -5.14 6.77 1.39
N LEU A 95 -5.88 5.72 0.98
CA LEU A 95 -6.46 5.63 -0.37
C LEU A 95 -7.54 6.68 -0.63
N ALA A 96 -8.16 7.23 0.40
CA ALA A 96 -9.06 8.38 0.24
C ALA A 96 -8.34 9.56 -0.43
N LEU A 97 -7.03 9.74 -0.21
CA LEU A 97 -6.24 10.78 -0.87
C LEU A 97 -6.19 10.60 -2.39
N VAL A 98 -6.07 9.35 -2.84
CA VAL A 98 -6.11 9.01 -4.27
C VAL A 98 -7.51 9.24 -4.84
N ASN A 99 -8.55 8.84 -4.09
CA ASN A 99 -9.95 9.05 -4.46
C ASN A 99 -10.35 10.54 -4.49
N THR A 100 -9.73 11.39 -3.68
CA THR A 100 -9.92 12.84 -3.69
C THR A 100 -9.10 13.49 -4.80
N ALA A 101 -7.90 13.01 -5.09
CA ALA A 101 -7.07 13.54 -6.17
C ALA A 101 -7.69 13.35 -7.56
N ARG A 102 -8.55 12.34 -7.74
CA ARG A 102 -9.35 12.17 -8.96
C ARG A 102 -10.58 13.08 -9.04
N GLU A 103 -10.99 13.73 -7.95
CA GLU A 103 -12.17 14.60 -7.98
C GLU A 103 -11.91 15.78 -8.92
N GLY A 104 -12.70 15.88 -9.99
CA GLY A 104 -12.55 16.92 -11.02
C GLY A 104 -11.71 16.52 -12.23
N LEU A 105 -11.25 15.27 -12.31
CA LEU A 105 -10.67 14.69 -13.52
C LEU A 105 -11.75 14.01 -14.36
N ALA A 106 -11.54 13.97 -15.68
CA ALA A 106 -12.40 13.24 -16.59
C ALA A 106 -12.18 11.72 -16.46
N GLU A 107 -13.13 10.91 -16.93
CA GLU A 107 -13.04 9.44 -16.80
C GLU A 107 -11.90 8.83 -17.65
N ASP A 108 -11.51 9.52 -18.71
CA ASP A 108 -10.40 9.17 -19.61
C ASP A 108 -9.03 9.67 -19.11
N ASP A 109 -9.01 10.48 -18.05
CA ASP A 109 -7.76 10.91 -17.44
C ASP A 109 -7.08 9.77 -16.66
N THR A 110 -5.79 9.95 -16.43
CA THR A 110 -4.98 9.06 -15.59
C THR A 110 -4.41 9.80 -14.39
N ILE A 111 -4.24 9.10 -13.28
CA ILE A 111 -3.60 9.61 -12.06
C ILE A 111 -2.28 8.89 -11.76
N ASP A 112 -1.31 9.64 -11.24
CA ASP A 112 -0.11 9.09 -10.62
C ASP A 112 -0.39 8.83 -9.14
N ALA A 113 -0.90 7.64 -8.85
CA ALA A 113 -1.27 7.24 -7.50
C ALA A 113 -0.05 7.12 -6.58
N LEU A 114 1.13 6.75 -7.11
CA LEU A 114 2.38 6.75 -6.34
C LEU A 114 2.79 8.18 -5.99
N GLY A 115 2.80 9.08 -6.96
CA GLY A 115 3.15 10.49 -6.75
C GLY A 115 2.22 11.18 -5.74
N ILE A 116 0.93 10.85 -5.73
CA ILE A 116 -0.02 11.36 -4.73
C ILE A 116 0.36 10.91 -3.31
N ILE A 117 0.73 9.64 -3.13
CA ILE A 117 1.12 9.10 -1.83
C ILE A 117 2.50 9.63 -1.39
N ASP A 118 3.43 9.83 -2.31
CA ASP A 118 4.73 10.46 -2.05
C ASP A 118 4.54 11.90 -1.54
N GLN A 119 3.70 12.69 -2.22
CA GLN A 119 3.36 14.04 -1.80
C GLN A 119 2.66 14.06 -0.44
N ALA A 120 1.77 13.10 -0.18
CA ALA A 120 1.12 12.95 1.10
C ALA A 120 2.16 12.70 2.20
N LYS A 121 3.06 11.74 2.01
CA LYS A 121 4.12 11.45 2.98
C LYS A 121 4.92 12.69 3.35
N THR A 122 5.40 13.44 2.35
CA THR A 122 6.15 14.70 2.57
C THR A 122 5.33 15.71 3.38
N LYS A 123 4.07 15.93 3.02
CA LYS A 123 3.20 16.89 3.73
C LYS A 123 2.89 16.46 5.16
N PHE A 124 2.72 15.16 5.42
CA PHE A 124 2.48 14.65 6.77
C PHE A 124 3.71 14.83 7.68
N ASP A 125 4.90 14.67 7.11
CA ASP A 125 6.16 14.93 7.82
C ASP A 125 6.33 16.43 8.13
N GLU A 126 5.95 17.32 7.20
CA GLU A 126 6.01 18.78 7.35
C GLU A 126 4.97 19.34 8.35
N LEU A 127 3.74 18.82 8.32
CA LEU A 127 2.62 19.31 9.14
C LEU A 127 2.61 18.76 10.58
N GLY A 128 3.64 17.99 10.98
CA GLY A 128 3.75 17.46 12.33
C GLY A 128 2.69 16.40 12.66
N ALA A 129 2.33 15.57 11.68
CA ALA A 129 1.30 14.55 11.87
C ALA A 129 1.64 13.56 13.00
N SER A 130 0.58 13.00 13.60
CA SER A 130 0.71 12.00 14.67
C SER A 130 1.48 10.77 14.19
N TYR A 131 2.07 10.03 15.14
CA TYR A 131 2.85 8.83 14.83
C TYR A 131 2.03 7.78 14.06
N SER A 132 0.75 7.58 14.42
CA SER A 132 -0.14 6.63 13.76
C SER A 132 -0.38 7.01 12.30
N GLN A 133 -0.64 8.28 12.02
CA GLN A 133 -0.82 8.80 10.66
C GLN A 133 0.44 8.60 9.81
N ARG A 134 1.62 8.93 10.35
CA ARG A 134 2.90 8.73 9.66
C ARG A 134 3.16 7.26 9.36
N LYS A 135 2.84 6.36 10.29
CA LYS A 135 2.94 4.91 10.08
C LYS A 135 2.01 4.44 8.96
N GLN A 136 0.76 4.90 8.92
CA GLN A 136 -0.22 4.54 7.89
C GLN A 136 0.24 4.95 6.49
N VAL A 137 0.64 6.22 6.34
CA VAL A 137 1.12 6.74 5.05
C VAL A 137 2.41 6.05 4.62
N SER A 138 3.32 5.78 5.56
CA SER A 138 4.56 5.04 5.26
C SER A 138 4.30 3.61 4.79
N GLN A 139 3.35 2.89 5.42
CA GLN A 139 2.98 1.54 5.00
C GLN A 139 2.37 1.53 3.60
N LEU A 140 1.49 2.48 3.30
CA LEU A 140 0.89 2.60 1.98
C LEU A 140 1.93 2.97 0.92
N HIS A 141 2.82 3.92 1.23
CA HIS A 141 3.94 4.29 0.37
C HIS A 141 4.82 3.07 0.06
N THR A 142 5.18 2.26 1.05
CA THR A 142 5.95 1.03 0.81
C THR A 142 5.20 0.05 -0.07
N LEU A 143 3.88 -0.12 0.10
CA LEU A 143 3.08 -0.97 -0.80
C LEU A 143 3.12 -0.44 -2.24
N PHE A 144 2.90 0.85 -2.45
CA PHE A 144 2.85 1.47 -3.77
C PHE A 144 4.21 1.46 -4.45
N SER A 145 5.28 1.73 -3.70
CA SER A 145 6.64 1.57 -4.19
C SER A 145 6.92 0.14 -4.64
N ASN A 146 6.50 -0.87 -3.87
CA ASN A 146 6.64 -2.27 -4.27
C ASN A 146 5.81 -2.61 -5.53
N LEU A 147 4.59 -2.06 -5.67
CA LEU A 147 3.77 -2.24 -6.86
C LEU A 147 4.43 -1.63 -8.09
N ALA A 148 4.97 -0.41 -7.97
CA ALA A 148 5.73 0.22 -9.05
C ALA A 148 6.98 -0.60 -9.43
N SER A 149 7.72 -1.10 -8.44
CA SER A 149 8.92 -1.91 -8.68
C SER A 149 8.62 -3.30 -9.25
N ALA A 150 7.47 -3.89 -8.91
CA ALA A 150 7.06 -5.21 -9.39
C ALA A 150 6.41 -5.18 -10.78
N ARG A 151 6.24 -4.00 -11.36
CA ARG A 151 5.66 -3.84 -12.70
C ARG A 151 6.57 -4.52 -13.73
N PRO A 152 6.04 -5.41 -14.58
CA PRO A 152 6.85 -6.03 -15.61
C PRO A 152 7.33 -4.94 -16.58
N VAL A 153 8.63 -4.72 -16.64
CA VAL A 153 9.24 -3.90 -17.69
C VAL A 153 8.97 -4.65 -18.99
N ALA A 154 8.13 -4.09 -19.87
CA ALA A 154 7.91 -4.66 -21.17
C ALA A 154 9.27 -4.79 -21.86
N LYS A 155 9.79 -6.01 -21.94
CA LYS A 155 10.98 -6.31 -22.73
C LYS A 155 10.58 -6.03 -24.17
N MET A 156 10.97 -4.87 -24.69
CA MET A 156 10.96 -4.63 -26.13
C MET A 156 11.92 -5.66 -26.73
N VAL A 157 11.34 -6.70 -27.32
CA VAL A 157 12.06 -7.62 -28.19
C VAL A 157 12.36 -6.80 -29.45
N SER A 158 13.56 -6.23 -29.52
CA SER A 158 14.14 -5.67 -30.75
C SER A 158 14.46 -6.77 -31.74
#